data_AF-A0A317WJR3-F1
#
_entry.id   AF-A0A317WJR3-F1
#
_cell.length_a   1.000
_cell.length_b   1.000
_cell.length_c   1.000
_cell.angle_alpha   90.00
_cell.angle_beta   90.00
_cell.angle_gamma   90.00
#
_symmetry.space_group_name_H-M   'P 1'
#
loop_
_entity.id
_entity.type
_entity.pdbx_description
1 polymer ?
#
loop_
_entity_poly.entity_id
_entity_poly.type
_entity_poly.pdbx_seq_one_letter_code
_entity_poly.pdbx_strand_id
1 'polypeptide(L)'
;MADGPSLAVNVSGILQIASKITQISYSHARDVHRAPITQKAYLQGISALMEVLLRTEEAIRDTEATGLLLSRPAYLNDDLLADCHGQLTDLYIELQKHISELRWPLQDKEVREKVDMLRKYRSLFADFLSACVSCVP
;
A
#
# COMPACT_ATOMS: atom_id res chain seq x y z
N MET A 1 28.52 -6.18 -7.35
CA MET A 1 27.25 -6.86 -7.04
C MET A 1 26.22 -5.76 -6.99
N ALA A 2 25.22 -5.76 -7.85
CA ALA A 2 24.22 -4.69 -7.85
C ALA A 2 23.27 -4.99 -6.69
N ASP A 3 23.52 -4.35 -5.55
CA ASP A 3 22.56 -4.24 -4.47
C ASP A 3 21.21 -3.88 -5.08
N GLY A 4 20.19 -4.70 -4.81
CA GLY A 4 18.82 -4.39 -5.20
C GLY A 4 18.42 -3.00 -4.69
N PRO A 5 17.37 -2.38 -5.26
CA PRO A 5 16.88 -1.10 -4.79
C PRO A 5 16.76 -1.11 -3.24
N SER A 6 17.29 -0.07 -2.59
CA SER A 6 17.19 0.07 -1.12
C SER A 6 15.74 -0.10 -0.71
N LEU A 7 15.50 -0.64 0.50
CA LEU A 7 14.16 -0.84 1.05
C LEU A 7 13.32 0.45 0.95
N ALA A 8 13.94 1.61 1.14
CA ALA A 8 13.31 2.92 0.96
C ALA A 8 12.76 3.12 -0.47
N VAL A 9 13.53 2.75 -1.49
CA VAL A 9 13.14 2.88 -2.91
C VAL A 9 11.94 1.96 -3.21
N ASN A 10 11.96 0.72 -2.71
CA ASN A 10 10.87 -0.23 -2.91
C ASN A 10 9.59 0.24 -2.22
N VAL A 11 9.67 0.64 -0.95
CA VAL A 11 8.51 1.15 -0.19
C VAL A 11 7.95 2.40 -0.86
N SER A 12 8.80 3.31 -1.33
CA SER A 12 8.36 4.52 -2.01
C SER A 12 7.65 4.23 -3.34
N GLY A 13 8.11 3.22 -4.09
CA GLY A 13 7.40 2.73 -5.28
C GLY A 13 6.00 2.23 -4.96
N ILE A 14 5.85 1.44 -3.89
CA ILE A 14 4.56 0.92 -3.41
C ILE A 14 3.65 2.09 -2.94
N LEU A 15 4.21 3.07 -2.25
CA LEU A 15 3.47 4.26 -1.81
C LEU A 15 2.95 5.09 -2.99
N GLN A 16 3.76 5.28 -4.03
CA GLN A 16 3.36 6.02 -5.21
C GLN A 16 2.17 5.35 -5.93
N ILE A 17 2.20 4.03 -6.10
CA ILE A 17 1.07 3.33 -6.73
C ILE A 17 -0.18 3.35 -5.84
N ALA A 18 -0.04 3.17 -4.52
CA ALA A 18 -1.15 3.28 -3.57
C ALA A 18 -1.80 4.68 -3.57
N SER A 19 -0.98 5.73 -3.74
CA SER A 19 -1.46 7.12 -3.87
C SER A 19 -2.29 7.31 -5.14
N LYS A 20 -1.83 6.77 -6.27
CA LYS A 20 -2.55 6.82 -7.55
C LYS A 20 -3.89 6.07 -7.48
N ILE A 21 -3.89 4.88 -6.88
CA ILE A 21 -5.12 4.10 -6.63
C ILE A 21 -6.10 4.92 -5.80
N THR A 22 -5.61 5.57 -4.74
CA THR A 22 -6.44 6.39 -3.86
C THR A 22 -7.06 7.56 -4.61
N GLN A 23 -6.29 8.29 -5.41
CA GLN A 23 -6.79 9.41 -6.22
C GLN A 23 -7.90 8.98 -7.20
N ILE A 24 -7.72 7.86 -7.89
CA ILE A 24 -8.72 7.30 -8.80
C ILE A 24 -9.96 6.88 -8.02
N SER A 25 -9.77 6.17 -6.91
CA SER A 25 -10.86 5.66 -6.09
C SER A 25 -11.73 6.78 -5.52
N TYR A 26 -11.11 7.90 -5.11
CA TYR A 26 -11.84 9.09 -4.66
C TYR A 26 -12.57 9.81 -5.81
N SER A 27 -12.03 9.79 -7.02
CA SER A 27 -12.69 10.35 -8.20
C SER A 27 -13.99 9.61 -8.55
N HIS A 28 -14.07 8.30 -8.26
CA HIS A 28 -15.30 7.51 -8.34
C HIS A 28 -16.22 7.67 -7.12
N ALA A 29 -15.71 8.19 -6.01
CA ALA A 29 -16.44 8.31 -4.75
C ALA A 29 -17.25 9.61 -4.64
N ARG A 30 -17.80 10.10 -5.76
CA ARG A 30 -18.54 11.38 -5.83
C ARG A 30 -19.74 11.47 -4.87
N ASP A 31 -20.16 10.35 -4.28
CA ASP A 31 -21.13 10.28 -3.20
C ASP A 31 -20.75 9.16 -2.19
N VAL A 32 -19.62 9.32 -1.46
CA VAL A 32 -19.19 8.36 -0.41
C VAL A 32 -20.33 8.01 0.54
N HIS A 33 -21.24 8.95 0.84
CA HIS A 33 -22.38 8.69 1.72
C HIS A 33 -23.31 7.60 1.20
N ARG A 34 -23.55 7.55 -0.12
CA ARG A 34 -24.40 6.55 -0.81
C ARG A 34 -23.64 5.34 -1.36
N ALA A 35 -22.31 5.33 -1.24
CA ALA A 35 -21.50 4.20 -1.67
C ALA A 35 -21.86 2.91 -0.89
N PRO A 36 -21.93 1.74 -1.56
CA PRO A 36 -22.10 0.45 -0.91
C PRO A 36 -21.04 0.22 0.18
N ILE A 37 -21.42 -0.50 1.23
CA ILE A 37 -20.58 -0.75 2.42
C ILE A 37 -19.22 -1.32 2.03
N THR A 38 -19.16 -2.15 1.00
CA THR A 38 -17.94 -2.75 0.49
C THR A 38 -17.02 -1.74 -0.19
N GLN A 39 -17.56 -0.76 -0.93
CA GLN A 39 -16.77 0.33 -1.50
C GLN A 39 -16.17 1.23 -0.41
N LYS A 40 -16.93 1.51 0.67
CA LYS A 40 -16.40 2.22 1.84
C LYS A 40 -15.26 1.47 2.51
N ALA A 41 -15.42 0.15 2.71
CA ALA A 41 -14.39 -0.68 3.30
C ALA A 41 -13.10 -0.73 2.45
N TYR A 42 -13.25 -0.72 1.12
CA TYR A 42 -12.12 -0.62 0.19
C TYR A 42 -11.39 0.72 0.30
N LEU A 43 -12.12 1.84 0.28
CA LEU A 43 -11.53 3.17 0.45
C LEU A 43 -10.79 3.30 1.79
N GLN A 44 -11.39 2.79 2.87
CA GLN A 44 -10.73 2.73 4.18
C GLN A 44 -9.49 1.84 4.16
N GLY A 45 -9.54 0.70 3.46
CA GLY A 45 -8.41 -0.22 3.30
C GLY A 45 -7.21 0.42 2.61
N ILE A 46 -7.43 1.12 1.48
CA ILE A 46 -6.34 1.75 0.74
C ILE A 46 -5.76 2.94 1.51
N SER A 47 -6.60 3.77 2.15
CA SER A 47 -6.13 4.87 3.00
C SER A 47 -5.30 4.36 4.16
N ALA A 48 -5.73 3.29 4.82
CA ALA A 48 -4.99 2.70 5.93
C ALA A 48 -3.67 2.06 5.48
N LEU A 49 -3.61 1.47 4.28
CA LEU A 49 -2.36 0.99 3.72
C LEU A 49 -1.40 2.15 3.42
N MET A 50 -1.89 3.23 2.81
CA MET A 50 -1.05 4.42 2.54
C MET A 50 -0.47 5.02 3.82
N GLU A 51 -1.27 5.15 4.87
CA GLU A 51 -0.80 5.69 6.16
C GLU A 51 0.35 4.84 6.72
N VAL A 52 0.21 3.52 6.68
CA VAL A 52 1.27 2.61 7.14
C VAL A 52 2.50 2.69 6.24
N LEU A 53 2.33 2.77 4.91
CA LEU A 53 3.45 2.92 3.97
C LEU A 53 4.20 4.24 4.14
N LEU A 54 3.50 5.35 4.38
CA LEU A 54 4.08 6.66 4.67
C LEU A 54 4.97 6.59 5.91
N ARG A 55 4.40 6.11 7.02
CA ARG A 55 5.14 5.93 8.27
C ARG A 55 6.33 4.99 8.11
N THR A 56 6.18 3.96 7.27
CA THR A 56 7.26 3.02 6.95
C THR A 56 8.40 3.71 6.21
N GLU A 57 8.08 4.50 5.18
CA GLU A 57 9.06 5.30 4.42
C GLU A 57 9.78 6.30 5.34
N GLU A 58 9.04 6.98 6.21
CA GLU A 58 9.59 7.92 7.20
C GLU A 58 10.55 7.23 8.17
N ALA A 59 10.15 6.08 8.74
CA ALA A 59 10.99 5.32 9.67
C ALA A 59 12.29 4.83 9.01
N ILE A 60 12.23 4.38 7.75
CA ILE A 60 13.42 3.97 7.01
C ILE A 60 14.34 5.18 6.80
N ARG A 61 13.80 6.31 6.32
CA ARG A 61 14.59 7.52 6.07
C ARG A 61 15.23 8.10 7.32
N ASP A 62 14.49 8.12 8.43
CA ASP A 62 15.00 8.61 9.73
C ASP A 62 16.14 7.72 10.25
N THR A 63 16.01 6.41 10.08
CA THR A 63 17.06 5.44 10.45
C THR A 63 18.30 5.58 9.55
N GLU A 64 18.11 5.74 8.24
CA GLU A 64 19.22 6.02 7.30
C GLU A 64 19.91 7.36 7.64
N ALA A 65 19.14 8.39 8.00
CA ALA A 65 19.67 9.71 8.38
C ALA A 65 20.46 9.70 9.69
N THR A 66 20.10 8.82 10.63
CA THR A 66 20.85 8.60 11.88
C THR A 66 22.08 7.70 11.70
N GLY A 67 22.33 7.21 10.48
CA GLY A 67 23.46 6.34 10.14
C GLY A 67 23.33 4.92 10.70
N LEU A 68 22.14 4.55 11.19
CA LEU A 68 21.84 3.23 11.70
C LEU A 68 21.35 2.34 10.56
N LEU A 69 21.84 1.09 10.52
CA LEU A 69 21.33 0.10 9.59
C LEU A 69 20.04 -0.50 10.13
N LEU A 70 18.95 -0.24 9.44
CA LEU A 70 17.67 -0.84 9.75
C LEU A 70 17.75 -2.35 9.49
N SER A 71 17.58 -3.16 10.53
CA SER A 71 17.53 -4.62 10.35
C SER A 71 16.23 -5.00 9.65
N ARG A 72 16.33 -5.22 8.33
CA ARG A 72 15.22 -5.71 7.51
C ARG A 72 14.80 -7.10 7.98
N PRO A 73 13.53 -7.32 8.37
CA PRO A 73 13.07 -8.64 8.72
C PRO A 73 13.11 -9.58 7.51
N ALA A 74 13.46 -10.85 7.75
CA ALA A 74 13.56 -11.85 6.69
C ALA A 74 12.24 -12.08 5.92
N TYR A 75 11.09 -11.83 6.55
CA TYR A 75 9.78 -11.96 5.91
C TYR A 75 9.48 -10.85 4.90
N LEU A 76 10.19 -9.71 4.98
CA LEU A 76 9.94 -8.54 4.15
C LEU A 76 10.95 -8.50 2.99
N ASN A 77 11.12 -9.61 2.28
CA ASN A 77 12.10 -9.79 1.21
C ASN A 77 11.68 -9.09 -0.10
N ASP A 78 12.59 -9.04 -1.08
CA ASP A 78 12.37 -8.31 -2.34
C ASP A 78 11.24 -8.92 -3.16
N ASP A 79 11.05 -10.24 -3.11
CA ASP A 79 9.92 -10.92 -3.74
C ASP A 79 8.58 -10.44 -3.19
N LEU A 80 8.45 -10.28 -1.87
CA LEU A 80 7.20 -9.81 -1.26
C LEU A 80 6.91 -8.35 -1.60
N LEU A 81 7.95 -7.51 -1.66
CA LEU A 81 7.81 -6.10 -2.08
C LEU A 81 7.43 -6.02 -3.56
N ALA A 82 8.04 -6.84 -4.41
CA ALA A 82 7.71 -6.92 -5.84
C ALA A 82 6.29 -7.44 -6.07
N ASP A 83 5.86 -8.46 -5.31
CA ASP A 83 4.48 -8.98 -5.35
C ASP A 83 3.48 -7.90 -4.90
N CYS A 84 3.76 -7.18 -3.81
CA CYS A 84 2.93 -6.08 -3.34
C CYS A 84 2.81 -4.98 -4.40
N HIS A 85 3.93 -4.56 -4.98
CA HIS A 85 3.96 -3.57 -6.04
C HIS A 85 3.18 -4.04 -7.28
N GLY A 86 3.36 -5.30 -7.68
CA GLY A 86 2.66 -5.91 -8.82
C GLY A 86 1.15 -5.92 -8.62
N GLN A 87 0.68 -6.45 -7.48
CA GLN A 87 -0.75 -6.54 -7.20
C GLN A 87 -1.42 -5.16 -7.09
N LEU A 88 -0.75 -4.16 -6.52
CA LEU A 88 -1.25 -2.79 -6.52
C LEU A 88 -1.24 -2.18 -7.93
N THR A 89 -0.23 -2.48 -8.75
CA THR A 89 -0.17 -2.02 -10.14
C THR A 89 -1.32 -2.61 -10.97
N ASP A 90 -1.60 -3.91 -10.83
CA ASP A 90 -2.72 -4.57 -11.50
C ASP A 90 -4.06 -3.95 -11.07
N LEU A 91 -4.23 -3.70 -9.77
CA LEU A 91 -5.40 -3.01 -9.23
C LEU A 91 -5.53 -1.58 -9.80
N TYR A 92 -4.43 -0.84 -9.91
CA TYR A 92 -4.42 0.48 -10.53
C TYR A 92 -4.85 0.42 -11.99
N ILE A 93 -4.31 -0.51 -12.78
CA ILE A 93 -4.66 -0.69 -14.20
C ILE A 93 -6.14 -1.05 -14.35
N GLU A 94 -6.64 -1.95 -13.51
CA GLU A 94 -8.05 -2.35 -13.48
C GLU A 94 -8.96 -1.16 -13.19
N LEU A 95 -8.67 -0.38 -12.13
CA LEU A 95 -9.40 0.84 -11.83
C LEU A 95 -9.34 1.85 -12.97
N GLN A 96 -8.16 2.04 -13.57
CA GLN A 96 -7.94 3.03 -14.63
C GLN A 96 -8.78 2.72 -15.89
N LYS A 97 -8.96 1.44 -16.24
CA LYS A 97 -9.78 1.03 -17.39
C LYS A 97 -11.23 1.51 -17.31
N HIS A 98 -11.74 1.66 -16.10
CA HIS A 98 -13.15 1.99 -15.87
C HIS A 98 -13.38 3.44 -15.42
N ILE A 99 -12.32 4.26 -15.32
CA ILE A 99 -12.42 5.71 -15.07
C ILE A 99 -13.30 6.39 -16.12
N SER A 100 -13.13 6.01 -17.39
CA SER A 100 -13.89 6.58 -18.51
C SER A 100 -15.39 6.29 -18.42
N GLU A 101 -15.78 5.23 -17.71
CA GLU A 101 -17.18 4.82 -17.57
C GLU A 101 -17.90 5.49 -16.39
N LEU A 102 -17.18 6.25 -15.55
CA LEU A 102 -17.69 6.91 -14.33
C LEU A 102 -18.47 5.96 -13.40
N ARG A 103 -18.33 4.65 -13.58
CA ARG A 103 -18.97 3.60 -12.80
C ARG A 103 -17.91 2.91 -11.95
N TRP A 104 -18.36 2.41 -10.81
CA TRP A 104 -17.49 1.63 -9.95
C TRP A 104 -17.12 0.31 -10.66
N PRO A 105 -15.82 0.01 -10.82
CA PRO A 105 -15.37 -1.13 -11.63
C PRO A 105 -15.47 -2.50 -10.98
N LEU A 106 -15.41 -2.56 -9.65
CA LEU A 106 -15.23 -3.82 -8.94
C LEU A 106 -16.57 -4.35 -8.44
N GLN A 107 -16.87 -5.63 -8.69
CA GLN A 107 -18.02 -6.28 -8.07
C GLN A 107 -17.76 -6.54 -6.58
N ASP A 108 -18.81 -6.74 -5.78
CA ASP A 108 -18.71 -6.95 -4.33
C ASP A 108 -17.72 -8.05 -3.91
N LYS A 109 -17.65 -9.14 -4.68
CA LYS A 109 -16.71 -10.24 -4.44
C LYS A 109 -15.27 -9.78 -4.66
N GLU A 110 -15.00 -9.12 -5.79
CA GLU A 110 -13.69 -8.61 -6.15
C GLU A 110 -13.24 -7.54 -5.14
N VAL A 111 -14.14 -6.65 -4.72
CA VAL A 111 -13.89 -5.64 -3.69
C VAL A 111 -13.43 -6.30 -2.38
N ARG A 112 -14.08 -7.39 -1.97
CA ARG A 112 -13.70 -8.12 -0.75
C ARG A 112 -12.30 -8.73 -0.88
N GLU A 113 -12.00 -9.37 -2.00
CA GLU A 113 -10.67 -9.94 -2.28
C GLU A 113 -9.59 -8.85 -2.23
N LYS A 114 -9.85 -7.66 -2.82
CA LYS A 114 -8.92 -6.52 -2.73
C LYS A 114 -8.80 -5.99 -1.30
N VAL A 115 -9.88 -5.93 -0.53
CA VAL A 115 -9.84 -5.50 0.89
C VAL A 115 -8.98 -6.44 1.73
N ASP A 116 -9.13 -7.75 1.58
CA ASP A 116 -8.32 -8.73 2.30
C ASP A 116 -6.84 -8.65 1.89
N MET A 117 -6.55 -8.46 0.60
CA MET A 117 -5.20 -8.19 0.11
C MET A 117 -4.60 -6.93 0.75
N LEU A 118 -5.31 -5.80 0.74
CA LEU A 118 -4.86 -4.55 1.36
C LEU A 118 -4.62 -4.71 2.87
N ARG A 119 -5.49 -5.44 3.56
CA ARG A 119 -5.35 -5.73 5.00
C ARG A 119 -4.11 -6.59 5.28
N LYS A 120 -3.84 -7.60 4.45
CA LYS A 120 -2.63 -8.43 4.56
C LYS A 120 -1.38 -7.57 4.44
N TYR A 121 -1.28 -6.74 3.41
CA TYR A 121 -0.13 -5.86 3.22
C TYR A 121 0.04 -4.85 4.34
N ARG A 122 -1.06 -4.21 4.76
CA ARG A 122 -1.05 -3.29 5.89
C ARG A 122 -0.48 -3.96 7.15
N SER A 123 -0.90 -5.19 7.44
CA SER A 123 -0.42 -5.93 8.61
C SER A 123 1.09 -6.17 8.53
N LEU A 124 1.60 -6.61 7.38
CA LEU A 124 3.03 -6.84 7.16
C LEU A 124 3.88 -5.57 7.37
N PHE A 125 3.45 -4.44 6.83
CA PHE A 125 4.15 -3.17 7.03
C PHE A 125 4.00 -2.62 8.45
N ALA A 126 2.85 -2.86 9.10
CA ALA A 126 2.64 -2.47 10.50
C ALA A 126 3.51 -3.30 11.46
N ASP A 127 3.64 -4.61 11.23
CA ASP A 127 4.54 -5.48 11.98
C ASP A 127 5.99 -5.03 11.83
N PHE A 128 6.38 -4.67 10.60
CA PHE A 128 7.70 -4.09 10.34
C PHE A 128 7.92 -2.78 11.07
N LEU A 129 6.97 -1.85 11.01
CA LEU A 129 7.04 -0.60 11.77
C LEU A 129 7.20 -0.87 13.26
N SER A 130 6.45 -1.81 13.81
CA SER A 130 6.57 -2.21 15.22
C SER A 130 7.96 -2.75 15.55
N ALA A 131 8.54 -3.56 14.66
CA ALA A 131 9.90 -4.08 14.81
C ALA A 131 10.95 -2.96 14.75
N CYS A 132 10.77 -1.96 13.87
CA CYS A 132 11.65 -0.79 13.77
C CYS A 132 11.61 0.07 15.03
N VAL A 133 10.41 0.37 15.55
CA VAL A 133 10.25 1.17 16.78
C VAL A 133 10.82 0.45 18.00
N SER A 134 10.78 -0.88 18.02
CA SER A 134 11.38 -1.70 19.10
C SER A 134 12.91 -1.80 19.02
N CYS A 135 13.54 -1.32 17.94
CA CYS A 135 14.98 -1.36 17.72
C CYS A 135 15.71 -0.05 18.09
N VAL A 136 14.97 0.98 18.54
CA VAL A 136 15.55 2.23 19.03
C VAL A 136 15.84 2.07 20.54
N PRO A 137 17.11 2.11 20.99
CA PRO A 137 17.48 2.01 22.41
C PRO A 137 17.06 3.22 23.24
#